data_AF-A0A7G8G5S7-F1
#
_entry.id   AF-A0A7G8G5S7-F1
#
_cell.length_a   1.000
_cell.length_b   1.000
_cell.length_c   1.000
_cell.angle_alpha   90.00
_cell.angle_beta   90.00
_cell.angle_gamma   90.00
#
_symmetry.space_group_name_H-M   'P 1'
#
loop_
_entity.id
_entity.type
_entity.pdbx_description
1 polymer ?
#
loop_
_entity_poly.entity_id
_entity_poly.type
_entity_poly.pdbx_seq_one_letter_code
_entity_poly.pdbx_strand_id
1 'polypeptide(L)'
;MRPLHQGLGRTWTFCHRAIKGLSLSLLISASAGIAQSSLLESVKRNPAEARAMCQSFKAMNSNGQSALSPEAINQLASQRNLSTNNAEILATYVIGLHCSDVR
;
A
#
# COMPACT_ATOMS: atom_id res chain seq x y z
N MET A 1 -8.22 -9.03 -78.88
CA MET A 1 -7.75 -10.42 -79.07
C MET A 1 -6.59 -10.66 -78.11
N ARG A 2 -6.73 -11.72 -77.29
CA ARG A 2 -5.76 -12.36 -76.35
C ARG A 2 -5.22 -11.54 -75.16
N PRO A 3 -5.27 -12.11 -73.92
CA PRO A 3 -4.81 -11.48 -72.69
C PRO A 3 -3.36 -11.87 -72.31
N LEU A 4 -2.73 -11.09 -71.44
CA LEU A 4 -1.53 -11.48 -70.69
C LEU A 4 -1.76 -11.27 -69.19
N HIS A 5 -1.88 -12.40 -68.52
CA HIS A 5 -1.28 -12.80 -67.23
C HIS A 5 -0.63 -11.70 -66.37
N GLN A 6 -0.92 -11.74 -65.06
CA GLN A 6 0.01 -11.69 -63.89
C GLN A 6 -0.54 -10.85 -62.73
N GLY A 7 -0.86 -11.53 -61.64
CA GLY A 7 -1.19 -10.96 -60.34
C GLY A 7 -1.14 -12.05 -59.26
N LEU A 8 0.07 -12.42 -58.85
CA LEU A 8 0.34 -13.36 -57.76
C LEU A 8 -0.18 -12.78 -56.44
N GLY A 9 -1.29 -13.33 -55.93
CA GLY A 9 -1.81 -13.07 -54.59
C GLY A 9 -1.24 -14.05 -53.56
N ARG A 10 -0.48 -13.51 -52.61
CA ARG A 10 0.06 -14.10 -51.37
C ARG A 10 -0.80 -15.24 -50.81
N THR A 11 -0.27 -16.46 -50.81
CA THR A 11 -0.81 -17.57 -50.02
C THR A 11 -0.20 -17.58 -48.63
N TRP A 12 -1.09 -17.70 -47.66
CA TRP A 12 -0.83 -17.76 -46.24
C TRP A 12 -0.29 -19.14 -45.86
N THR A 13 0.74 -19.19 -45.03
CA THR A 13 0.98 -20.29 -44.08
C THR A 13 2.13 -19.87 -43.16
N PHE A 14 1.77 -19.29 -42.03
CA PHE A 14 2.72 -19.04 -40.94
C PHE A 14 3.24 -20.39 -40.43
N CYS A 15 4.52 -20.60 -40.68
CA CYS A 15 5.27 -21.77 -40.26
C CYS A 15 5.37 -21.75 -38.72
N HIS A 16 4.63 -22.66 -38.08
CA HIS A 16 4.69 -22.97 -36.65
C HIS A 16 6.10 -23.50 -36.32
N ARG A 17 7.03 -22.60 -35.97
CA ARG A 17 8.37 -22.98 -35.51
C ARG A 17 8.39 -22.99 -33.98
N ALA A 18 8.58 -24.19 -33.45
CA ALA A 18 8.67 -24.54 -32.05
C ALA A 18 9.56 -23.59 -31.23
N ILE A 19 8.94 -22.83 -30.32
CA ILE A 19 9.64 -22.15 -29.23
C ILE A 19 9.59 -23.09 -28.02
N LYS A 20 10.67 -23.85 -27.86
CA LYS A 20 10.94 -24.63 -26.65
C LYS A 20 11.32 -23.66 -25.52
N GLY A 21 10.72 -23.85 -24.34
CA GLY A 21 11.33 -23.45 -23.08
C GLY A 21 10.85 -22.12 -22.49
N LEU A 22 9.65 -22.16 -21.90
CA LEU A 22 9.27 -21.57 -20.62
C LEU A 22 10.30 -20.60 -19.99
N SER A 23 10.16 -19.30 -20.25
CA SER A 23 10.73 -18.25 -19.41
C SER A 23 9.59 -17.62 -18.62
N LEU A 24 9.40 -18.09 -17.38
CA LEU A 24 8.48 -17.49 -16.41
C LEU A 24 9.32 -16.96 -15.25
N SER A 25 9.90 -15.78 -15.43
CA SER A 25 10.54 -15.02 -14.36
C SER A 25 9.46 -14.52 -13.39
N LEU A 26 9.08 -15.36 -12.43
CA LEU A 26 8.17 -14.97 -11.36
C LEU A 26 8.96 -14.25 -10.25
N LEU A 27 9.25 -12.96 -10.45
CA LEU A 27 9.77 -12.10 -9.39
C LEU A 27 8.59 -11.55 -8.57
N ILE A 28 8.04 -12.37 -7.67
CA ILE A 28 7.15 -11.86 -6.62
C ILE A 28 8.03 -11.23 -5.55
N SER A 29 8.30 -9.92 -5.65
CA SER A 29 8.80 -9.14 -4.51
C SER A 29 7.62 -8.79 -3.60
N ALA A 30 7.27 -9.70 -2.69
CA ALA A 30 6.35 -9.41 -1.60
C ALA A 30 7.13 -8.88 -0.40
N SER A 31 7.43 -7.57 -0.37
CA SER A 31 8.09 -6.90 0.76
C SER A 31 7.19 -5.89 1.48
N ALA A 32 5.86 -6.11 1.51
CA ALA A 32 4.95 -5.24 2.27
C ALA A 32 4.70 -5.68 3.73
N GLY A 33 4.91 -6.97 4.07
CA GLY A 33 4.53 -7.51 5.40
C GLY A 33 5.51 -7.24 6.54
N ILE A 34 6.78 -7.00 6.24
CA ILE A 34 7.84 -6.94 7.26
C ILE A 34 7.91 -5.54 7.91
N ALA A 35 7.52 -4.49 7.17
CA ALA A 35 7.59 -3.09 7.64
C ALA A 35 6.42 -2.66 8.56
N GLN A 36 5.21 -3.18 8.35
CA GLN A 36 4.08 -2.91 9.28
C GLN A 36 4.28 -3.58 10.64
N SER A 37 4.96 -4.72 10.67
CA SER A 37 5.25 -5.44 11.91
C SER A 37 6.09 -4.56 12.84
N SER A 38 7.24 -4.03 12.38
CA SER A 38 8.09 -3.17 13.21
C SER A 38 7.41 -1.85 13.62
N LEU A 39 6.57 -1.27 12.75
CA LEU A 39 5.80 -0.06 13.05
C LEU A 39 4.90 -0.22 14.28
N LEU A 40 4.17 -1.34 14.35
CA LEU A 40 3.14 -1.54 15.38
C LEU A 40 3.68 -2.28 16.61
N GLU A 41 4.83 -2.96 16.51
CA GLU A 41 5.42 -3.69 17.63
C GLU A 41 5.71 -2.80 18.85
N SER A 42 6.11 -1.54 18.67
CA SER A 42 6.38 -0.62 19.80
C SER A 42 5.13 -0.40 20.65
N VAL A 43 4.02 0.00 20.02
CA VAL A 43 2.76 0.27 20.74
C VAL A 43 2.10 -1.01 21.26
N LYS A 44 2.31 -2.15 20.59
CA LYS A 44 1.86 -3.47 21.07
C LYS A 44 2.59 -3.90 22.34
N ARG A 45 3.91 -3.70 22.38
CA ARG A 45 4.75 -4.10 23.53
C ARG A 45 4.74 -3.06 24.66
N ASN A 46 4.33 -1.82 24.36
CA ASN A 46 4.25 -0.73 25.31
C ASN A 46 2.83 -0.11 25.35
N PRO A 47 1.89 -0.68 26.14
CA PRO A 47 0.54 -0.15 26.25
C PRO A 47 0.49 1.24 26.91
N ALA A 48 1.53 1.67 27.63
CA ALA A 48 1.60 3.02 28.17
C ALA A 48 1.80 4.06 27.05
N GLU A 49 2.64 3.76 26.05
CA GLU A 49 2.80 4.60 24.86
C GLU A 49 1.49 4.73 24.08
N ALA A 50 0.77 3.61 23.87
CA ALA A 50 -0.51 3.63 23.17
C ALA A 50 -1.57 4.45 23.92
N ARG A 51 -1.62 4.36 25.25
CA ARG A 51 -2.51 5.19 26.09
C ARG A 51 -2.16 6.67 26.05
N ALA A 52 -0.86 7.02 26.08
CA ALA A 52 -0.42 8.41 25.98
C ALA A 52 -0.84 9.00 24.63
N MET A 53 -0.64 8.26 23.54
CA MET A 53 -1.10 8.66 22.22
C MET A 53 -2.63 8.80 22.16
N CYS A 54 -3.35 7.89 22.81
CA CYS A 54 -4.80 7.98 22.93
C CYS A 54 -5.27 9.26 23.65
N GLN A 55 -4.58 9.69 24.70
CA GLN A 55 -4.89 10.93 25.40
C GLN A 55 -4.71 12.15 24.47
N SER A 56 -3.66 12.17 23.66
CA SER A 56 -3.47 13.21 22.64
C SER A 56 -4.60 13.23 21.61
N PHE A 57 -5.05 12.06 21.16
CA PHE A 57 -6.18 11.96 20.23
C PHE A 57 -7.50 12.43 20.85
N LYS A 58 -7.76 12.11 22.12
CA LYS A 58 -8.93 12.63 22.85
C LYS A 58 -8.89 14.15 23.01
N ALA A 59 -7.70 14.72 23.23
CA ALA A 59 -7.54 16.16 23.32
C ALA A 59 -7.84 16.84 21.97
N MET A 60 -7.35 16.30 20.85
CA MET A 60 -7.72 16.78 19.52
C MET A 60 -9.24 16.71 19.30
N ASN A 61 -9.84 15.56 19.62
CA ASN A 61 -11.27 15.35 19.39
C ASN A 61 -12.14 16.29 20.23
N SER A 62 -11.74 16.56 21.48
CA SER A 62 -12.40 17.55 22.36
C SER A 62 -12.32 18.98 21.81
N ASN A 63 -11.33 19.28 20.97
CA ASN A 63 -11.18 20.56 20.27
C ASN A 63 -11.84 20.55 18.88
N GLY A 64 -12.62 19.51 18.54
CA GLY A 64 -13.30 19.38 17.25
C GLY A 64 -12.40 18.92 16.10
N GLN A 65 -11.18 18.48 16.38
CA GLN A 65 -10.24 17.99 15.37
C GLN A 65 -10.23 16.46 15.35
N SER A 66 -10.36 15.84 14.18
CA SER A 66 -10.20 14.39 14.05
C SER A 66 -8.73 14.01 14.21
N ALA A 67 -8.46 12.96 14.98
CA ALA A 67 -7.13 12.36 15.10
C ALA A 67 -6.61 11.74 13.78
N LEU A 68 -7.50 11.57 12.79
CA LEU A 68 -7.20 11.07 11.45
C LEU A 68 -7.23 12.18 10.39
N SER A 69 -7.32 13.45 10.81
CA SER A 69 -7.21 14.59 9.88
C SER A 69 -5.81 14.66 9.25
N PRO A 70 -5.67 15.20 8.03
CA PRO A 70 -4.38 15.35 7.37
C PRO A 70 -3.36 16.09 8.23
N GLU A 71 -3.76 17.16 8.92
CA GLU A 71 -2.88 17.89 9.82
C GLU A 71 -2.41 17.02 11.00
N ALA A 72 -3.31 16.29 11.65
CA ALA A 72 -2.97 15.41 12.79
C ALA A 72 -2.04 14.27 12.36
N ILE A 73 -2.29 13.66 11.19
CA ILE A 73 -1.42 12.61 10.65
C ILE A 73 -0.03 13.15 10.30
N ASN A 74 0.07 14.33 9.69
CA ASN A 74 1.37 14.98 9.41
C ASN A 74 2.13 15.32 10.70
N GLN A 75 1.43 15.78 11.74
CA GLN A 75 2.02 16.03 13.05
C GLN A 75 2.54 14.74 13.69
N LEU A 76 1.73 13.67 13.70
CA LEU A 76 2.13 12.37 14.24
C LEU A 76 3.31 11.78 13.47
N ALA A 77 3.29 11.87 12.13
CA ALA A 77 4.38 11.46 11.26
C ALA A 77 5.68 12.16 11.62
N SER A 78 5.64 13.48 11.80
CA SER A 78 6.79 14.28 12.18
C SER A 78 7.32 13.92 13.57
N GLN A 79 6.42 13.80 14.56
CA GLN A 79 6.77 13.47 15.95
C GLN A 79 7.42 12.10 16.11
N ARG A 80 7.05 11.15 15.25
CA ARG A 80 7.47 9.75 15.34
C ARG A 80 8.48 9.34 14.28
N ASN A 81 8.92 10.29 13.45
CA ASN A 81 9.80 10.04 12.31
C ASN A 81 9.26 8.94 11.39
N LEU A 82 7.97 9.04 11.04
CA LEU A 82 7.25 8.11 10.18
C LEU A 82 6.86 8.78 8.86
N SER A 83 6.61 7.98 7.83
CA SER A 83 5.83 8.43 6.67
C SER A 83 4.38 8.69 7.10
N THR A 84 3.70 9.61 6.41
CA THR A 84 2.27 9.92 6.65
C THR A 84 1.40 8.67 6.60
N ASN A 85 1.64 7.78 5.64
CA ASN A 85 0.93 6.51 5.52
C ASN A 85 1.13 5.61 6.77
N ASN A 86 2.34 5.56 7.31
CA ASN A 86 2.63 4.78 8.52
C ASN A 86 2.03 5.43 9.77
N ALA A 87 1.99 6.76 9.83
CA ALA A 87 1.35 7.48 10.92
C ALA A 87 -0.18 7.26 10.92
N GLU A 88 -0.82 7.24 9.76
CA GLU A 88 -2.26 6.94 9.62
C GLU A 88 -2.58 5.51 10.08
N ILE A 89 -1.78 4.52 9.66
CA ILE A 89 -1.93 3.13 10.12
C ILE A 89 -1.77 3.04 11.64
N LEU A 90 -0.75 3.71 12.21
CA LEU A 90 -0.49 3.73 13.64
C LEU A 90 -1.64 4.38 14.42
N ALA A 91 -2.14 5.52 13.96
CA ALA A 91 -3.27 6.22 14.58
C ALA A 91 -4.52 5.34 14.60
N THR A 92 -4.89 4.76 13.46
CA THR A 92 -6.04 3.86 13.32
C THR A 92 -5.92 2.66 14.27
N TYR A 93 -4.72 2.07 14.36
CA TYR A 93 -4.47 0.93 15.24
C TYR A 93 -4.62 1.28 16.73
N VAL A 94 -4.03 2.39 17.18
CA VAL A 94 -4.13 2.84 18.57
C VAL A 94 -5.56 3.22 18.93
N ILE A 95 -6.28 3.89 18.01
CA ILE A 95 -7.70 4.24 18.22
C ILE A 95 -8.53 2.98 18.43
N GLY A 96 -8.40 2.00 17.54
CA GLY A 96 -9.15 0.74 17.61
C GLY A 96 -8.87 -0.09 18.86
N LEU A 97 -7.66 -0.02 19.41
CA LEU A 97 -7.29 -0.79 20.60
C LEU A 97 -7.52 -0.06 21.93
N HIS A 98 -7.42 1.27 21.96
CA HIS A 98 -7.31 2.00 23.22
C HIS A 98 -8.23 3.24 23.33
N CYS A 99 -8.89 3.65 22.24
CA CYS A 99 -9.65 4.90 22.21
C CYS A 99 -11.09 4.73 21.71
N SER A 100 -11.93 4.05 22.48
CA SER A 100 -13.34 3.78 22.13
C SER A 100 -14.21 5.02 21.87
N ASP A 101 -13.76 6.19 22.34
CA ASP A 101 -14.48 7.47 22.31
C ASP A 101 -13.91 8.47 21.29
N VAL A 102 -12.78 8.15 20.64
CA VAL A 102 -12.17 9.02 19.62
C VAL A 102 -12.77 8.75 18.25
N ARG A 103 -13.15 9.80 17.51
CA ARG A 103 -13.72 9.69 16.16
C ARG A 103 -13.12 10.64 15.13
#